data_AF-A0A511Y497-F1
#
_entry.id   AF-A0A511Y497-F1
#
_cell.length_a   1.000
_cell.length_b   1.000
_cell.length_c   1.000
_cell.angle_alpha   90.00
_cell.angle_beta   90.00
_cell.angle_gamma   90.00
#
_symmetry.space_group_name_H-M   'P 1'
#
loop_
_entity.id
_entity.type
_entity.pdbx_description
1 polymer ?
#
loop_
_entity_poly.entity_id
_entity_poly.type
_entity_poly.pdbx_seq_one_letter_code
_entity_poly.pdbx_strand_id
1 'polypeptide(L)'
;MLHDERILKNKFAYFFAIIFVLCWMIFFAYNMFKIFLRGYGLAEEYTAFKIPIYALYFLILPLLTVTFVSIFKESRKMFFYLNISLFLMIIFHAIIFYVKYQRTTSPATYLFLYVFSNLLFVVGPVVLINYFKHIPAKSEIENIGKHND
;
A
#
# COMPACT_ATOMS: atom_id res chain seq x y z
N MET A 1 13.16 16.64 -25.66
CA MET A 1 12.76 17.47 -24.51
C MET A 1 11.38 17.12 -23.95
N LEU A 2 10.24 17.45 -24.59
CA LEU A 2 8.90 17.12 -24.06
C LEU A 2 8.61 15.61 -23.93
N HIS A 3 9.30 14.76 -24.69
CA HIS A 3 9.17 13.31 -24.63
C HIS A 3 10.02 12.71 -23.51
N ASP A 4 11.27 13.16 -23.36
CA ASP A 4 12.21 12.70 -22.34
C ASP A 4 11.74 13.01 -20.91
N GLU A 5 11.16 14.19 -20.70
CA GLU A 5 10.56 14.57 -19.40
C GLU A 5 9.38 13.67 -19.02
N ARG A 6 8.53 13.29 -19.99
CA ARG A 6 7.41 12.36 -19.75
C ARG A 6 7.92 10.98 -19.41
N ILE A 7 8.95 10.49 -20.10
CA ILE A 7 9.56 9.18 -19.84
C ILE A 7 10.16 9.16 -18.43
N LEU A 8 10.90 10.20 -18.04
CA LEU A 8 11.53 10.28 -16.72
C LEU A 8 10.49 10.31 -15.58
N LYS A 9 9.43 11.10 -15.74
CA LYS A 9 8.33 11.24 -14.77
C LYS A 9 7.58 9.92 -14.53
N ASN A 10 7.37 9.16 -15.60
CA ASN A 10 6.72 7.85 -15.53
C ASN A 10 7.62 6.81 -14.85
N LYS A 11 8.93 6.80 -15.18
CA LYS A 11 9.92 5.92 -14.52
C LYS A 11 10.02 6.21 -13.02
N PHE A 12 9.98 7.49 -12.62
CA PHE A 12 9.96 7.88 -11.21
C PHE A 12 8.71 7.36 -10.48
N ALA A 13 7.52 7.49 -11.08
CA ALA A 13 6.28 7.00 -10.48
C ALA A 13 6.26 5.48 -10.28
N TYR A 14 6.80 4.73 -11.24
CA TYR A 14 6.99 3.28 -11.13
C TYR A 14 7.96 2.92 -10.00
N PHE A 15 9.13 3.56 -9.97
CA PHE A 15 10.12 3.33 -8.91
C PHE A 15 9.54 3.65 -7.51
N PHE A 16 8.86 4.79 -7.40
CA PHE A 16 8.18 5.18 -6.17
C PHE A 16 7.08 4.18 -5.77
N ALA A 17 6.30 3.68 -6.72
CA ALA A 17 5.29 2.65 -6.46
C ALA A 17 5.92 1.34 -5.95
N ILE A 18 7.07 0.92 -6.49
CA ILE A 18 7.81 -0.26 -6.01
C ILE A 18 8.20 -0.06 -4.55
N ILE A 19 8.84 1.05 -4.21
CA ILE A 19 9.25 1.37 -2.83
C ILE A 19 8.04 1.40 -1.90
N PHE A 20 7.00 2.12 -2.29
CA PHE A 20 5.78 2.27 -1.51
C PHE A 20 5.14 0.92 -1.18
N VAL A 21 4.93 0.07 -2.20
CA VAL A 21 4.33 -1.25 -2.01
C VAL A 21 5.24 -2.14 -1.16
N LEU A 22 6.55 -2.11 -1.38
CA LEU A 22 7.51 -2.90 -0.62
C LEU A 22 7.52 -2.54 0.87
N CYS A 23 7.53 -1.23 1.20
CA CYS A 23 7.46 -0.78 2.59
C CYS A 23 6.19 -1.28 3.29
N TRP A 24 5.04 -1.22 2.62
CA TRP A 24 3.79 -1.73 3.17
C TRP A 24 3.80 -3.27 3.29
N MET A 25 4.35 -3.99 2.32
CA MET A 25 4.51 -5.44 2.41
C MET A 25 5.35 -5.83 3.63
N ILE A 26 6.50 -5.17 3.85
CA ILE A 26 7.35 -5.43 5.02
C ILE A 26 6.59 -5.14 6.31
N PHE A 27 5.88 -4.01 6.39
CA PHE A 27 5.07 -3.67 7.56
C PHE A 27 4.01 -4.73 7.87
N PHE A 28 3.21 -5.14 6.87
CA PHE A 28 2.14 -6.12 7.06
C PHE A 28 2.73 -7.51 7.39
N ALA A 29 3.79 -7.94 6.70
CA ALA A 29 4.47 -9.21 6.97
C ALA A 29 5.07 -9.25 8.39
N TYR A 30 5.77 -8.19 8.81
CA TYR A 30 6.34 -8.11 10.16
C TYR A 30 5.28 -8.23 11.25
N ASN A 31 4.19 -7.47 11.13
CA ASN A 31 3.12 -7.51 12.11
C ASN A 31 2.37 -8.85 12.12
N MET A 32 2.17 -9.46 10.95
CA MET A 32 1.57 -10.79 10.83
C MET A 32 2.47 -11.86 11.48
N PHE A 33 3.78 -11.81 11.26
CA PHE A 33 4.74 -12.70 11.92
C PHE A 33 4.74 -12.52 13.43
N LYS A 34 4.68 -11.29 13.93
CA LYS A 34 4.56 -10.98 15.36
C LYS A 34 3.26 -11.56 15.97
N ILE A 35 2.15 -11.53 15.24
CA ILE A 35 0.88 -12.16 15.66
C ILE A 35 1.06 -13.68 15.78
N PHE A 36 1.67 -14.33 14.77
CA PHE A 36 1.93 -15.76 14.81
C PHE A 36 2.85 -16.17 15.98
N LEU A 37 3.95 -15.43 16.19
CA LEU A 37 4.89 -15.69 17.29
C LEU A 37 4.25 -15.53 18.68
N ARG A 38 3.23 -14.68 18.80
CA ARG A 38 2.46 -14.48 20.04
C ARG A 38 1.26 -15.45 20.15
N GLY A 39 1.24 -16.52 19.37
CA GLY A 39 0.15 -17.50 19.38
C GLY A 39 -1.21 -16.91 18.99
N TYR A 40 -1.24 -16.02 17.99
CA TYR A 40 -2.43 -15.25 17.60
C TYR A 40 -2.98 -14.35 18.71
N GLY A 41 -2.07 -13.84 19.55
CA GLY A 41 -2.37 -12.82 20.54
C GLY A 41 -2.24 -11.40 19.96
N LEU A 42 -3.38 -10.74 19.75
CA LEU A 42 -3.42 -9.27 19.77
C LEU A 42 -3.45 -8.81 21.23
N ALA A 43 -3.02 -7.58 21.50
CA ALA A 43 -3.22 -6.98 22.81
C ALA A 43 -4.72 -6.98 23.17
N GLU A 44 -5.05 -7.18 24.45
CA GLU A 44 -6.44 -7.33 24.92
C GLU A 44 -7.36 -6.19 24.49
N GLU A 45 -6.78 -5.02 24.27
CA GLU A 45 -7.48 -3.83 23.79
C GLU A 45 -8.13 -3.99 22.41
N TYR A 46 -7.69 -4.94 21.60
CA TYR A 46 -8.22 -5.22 20.27
C TYR A 46 -9.20 -6.40 20.23
N THR A 47 -9.59 -6.98 21.37
CA THR A 47 -10.35 -8.24 21.41
C THR A 47 -11.66 -8.19 20.60
N ALA A 48 -12.40 -7.08 20.68
CA ALA A 48 -13.65 -6.89 19.93
C ALA A 48 -13.46 -6.81 18.41
N PHE A 49 -12.28 -6.40 17.95
CA PHE A 49 -11.94 -6.25 16.53
C PHE A 49 -10.89 -7.25 16.05
N LYS A 50 -10.58 -8.28 16.84
CA LYS A 50 -9.53 -9.26 16.56
C LYS A 50 -9.72 -9.95 15.21
N ILE A 51 -10.93 -10.46 14.96
CA ILE A 51 -11.27 -11.15 13.71
C ILE A 51 -11.19 -10.20 12.50
N PRO A 52 -11.84 -9.00 12.51
CA PRO A 52 -11.67 -8.02 11.45
C PRO A 52 -10.21 -7.66 11.16
N ILE A 53 -9.39 -7.45 12.19
CA ILE A 53 -7.97 -7.11 12.05
C ILE A 53 -7.22 -8.25 11.34
N TYR A 54 -7.44 -9.50 11.71
CA TYR A 54 -6.83 -10.65 11.05
C TYR A 54 -7.27 -10.81 9.60
N ALA A 55 -8.57 -10.67 9.32
CA ALA A 55 -9.07 -10.69 7.96
C ALA A 55 -8.40 -9.61 7.09
N LEU A 56 -8.23 -8.40 7.63
CA LEU A 56 -7.54 -7.32 6.93
C LEU A 56 -6.06 -7.62 6.66
N TYR A 57 -5.32 -8.19 7.64
CA TYR A 57 -3.94 -8.64 7.39
C TYR A 57 -3.87 -9.66 6.24
N PHE A 58 -4.76 -10.66 6.27
CA PHE A 58 -4.82 -11.72 5.25
C PHE A 58 -5.31 -11.24 3.88
N LEU A 59 -6.06 -10.14 3.79
CA LEU A 59 -6.51 -9.57 2.52
C LEU A 59 -5.48 -8.58 1.95
N ILE A 60 -4.94 -7.70 2.79
CA ILE A 60 -4.04 -6.63 2.34
C ILE A 60 -2.71 -7.20 1.85
N LEU A 61 -2.10 -8.15 2.58
CA LEU A 61 -0.78 -8.64 2.22
C LEU A 61 -0.75 -9.34 0.84
N PRO A 62 -1.63 -10.31 0.52
CA PRO A 62 -1.68 -10.90 -0.83
C PRO A 62 -1.99 -9.86 -1.91
N LEU A 63 -2.85 -8.89 -1.64
CA LEU A 63 -3.21 -7.86 -2.60
C LEU A 63 -2.03 -6.93 -2.91
N LEU A 64 -1.22 -6.58 -1.90
CA LEU A 64 0.04 -5.87 -2.08
C LEU A 64 1.04 -6.71 -2.88
N THR A 65 1.15 -8.02 -2.62
CA THR A 65 1.98 -8.93 -3.42
C THR A 65 1.54 -8.97 -4.88
N VAL A 66 0.24 -9.10 -5.16
CA VAL A 66 -0.30 -9.07 -6.52
C VAL A 66 -0.05 -7.71 -7.19
N THR A 67 -0.17 -6.61 -6.43
CA THR A 67 0.17 -5.26 -6.89
C THR A 67 1.65 -5.19 -7.29
N PHE A 68 2.54 -5.67 -6.43
CA PHE A 68 3.99 -5.71 -6.66
C PHE A 68 4.34 -6.48 -7.94
N VAL A 69 3.83 -7.70 -8.09
CA VAL A 69 4.03 -8.51 -9.31
C VAL A 69 3.47 -7.80 -10.55
N SER A 70 2.32 -7.14 -10.42
CA SER A 70 1.70 -6.39 -11.53
C SER A 70 2.54 -5.19 -11.95
N ILE A 71 3.27 -4.56 -11.03
CA ILE A 71 4.19 -3.46 -11.31
C ILE A 71 5.32 -3.94 -12.23
N PHE A 72 5.97 -5.07 -11.92
CA PHE A 72 7.04 -5.62 -12.77
C PHE A 72 6.56 -6.13 -14.13
N LYS A 73 5.29 -6.52 -14.22
CA LYS A 73 4.65 -6.88 -15.49
C LYS A 73 4.16 -5.66 -16.29
N GLU A 74 4.40 -4.44 -15.80
CA GLU A 74 3.87 -3.18 -16.36
C GLU A 74 2.36 -3.23 -16.62
N SER A 75 1.65 -4.02 -15.81
CA SER A 75 0.24 -4.29 -16.03
C SER A 75 -0.59 -3.14 -15.49
N ARG A 76 -1.52 -2.62 -16.31
CA ARG A 76 -2.50 -1.61 -15.84
C ARG A 76 -3.32 -2.07 -14.62
N LYS A 77 -3.41 -3.39 -14.38
CA LYS A 77 -4.04 -3.96 -13.19
C LYS A 77 -3.35 -3.54 -11.90
N MET A 78 -2.08 -3.12 -11.93
CA MET A 78 -1.37 -2.61 -10.75
C MET A 78 -2.14 -1.49 -10.05
N PHE A 79 -2.72 -0.54 -10.82
CA PHE A 79 -3.44 0.59 -10.25
C PHE A 79 -4.73 0.12 -9.58
N PHE A 80 -5.43 -0.85 -10.18
CA PHE A 80 -6.64 -1.40 -9.60
C PHE A 80 -6.36 -2.08 -8.26
N TYR A 81 -5.36 -2.97 -8.20
CA TYR A 81 -4.98 -3.64 -6.96
C TYR A 81 -4.43 -2.67 -5.92
N LEU A 82 -3.64 -1.68 -6.32
CA LEU A 82 -3.13 -0.63 -5.43
C LEU A 82 -4.27 0.17 -4.78
N ASN A 83 -5.29 0.55 -5.55
CA ASN A 83 -6.43 1.31 -5.02
C ASN A 83 -7.31 0.46 -4.09
N ILE A 84 -7.48 -0.84 -4.37
CA ILE A 84 -8.18 -1.74 -3.44
C ILE A 84 -7.35 -1.90 -2.15
N SER A 85 -6.03 -2.06 -2.25
CA SER A 85 -5.14 -2.12 -1.08
C SER A 85 -5.26 -0.85 -0.26
N LEU A 86 -5.27 0.33 -0.90
CA LEU A 86 -5.49 1.61 -0.25
C LEU A 86 -6.78 1.62 0.56
N PHE A 87 -7.89 1.23 -0.05
CA PHE A 87 -9.20 1.21 0.60
C PHE A 87 -9.20 0.32 1.85
N LEU A 88 -8.64 -0.90 1.74
CA LEU A 88 -8.54 -1.82 2.88
C LEU A 88 -7.59 -1.28 3.97
N MET A 89 -6.48 -0.64 3.60
CA MET A 89 -5.55 -0.01 4.55
C MET A 89 -6.21 1.14 5.32
N ILE A 90 -7.09 1.92 4.68
CA ILE A 90 -7.86 2.98 5.36
C ILE A 90 -8.81 2.38 6.39
N ILE A 91 -9.54 1.30 6.03
CA ILE A 91 -10.41 0.59 6.99
C ILE A 91 -9.58 0.04 8.16
N PHE A 92 -8.44 -0.57 7.86
CA PHE A 92 -7.51 -1.08 8.88
C PHE A 92 -7.07 0.02 9.84
N HIS A 93 -6.61 1.15 9.34
CA HIS A 93 -6.24 2.29 10.18
C HIS A 93 -7.41 2.85 10.96
N ALA A 94 -8.61 2.91 10.39
CA ALA A 94 -9.81 3.38 11.08
C ALA A 94 -10.17 2.50 12.29
N ILE A 95 -10.08 1.17 12.15
CA ILE A 95 -10.29 0.23 13.26
C ILE A 95 -9.24 0.45 14.36
N ILE A 96 -7.95 0.54 13.99
CA ILE A 96 -6.87 0.75 14.96
C ILE A 96 -7.02 2.09 15.67
N PHE A 97 -7.40 3.14 14.92
CA PHE A 97 -7.69 4.46 15.47
C PHE A 97 -8.86 4.41 16.44
N TYR A 98 -9.98 3.79 16.09
CA TYR A 98 -11.16 3.71 16.96
C TYR A 98 -10.84 3.09 18.32
N VAL A 99 -10.11 1.97 18.33
CA VAL A 99 -9.71 1.29 19.57
C VAL A 99 -8.84 2.18 20.45
N LYS A 100 -7.86 2.88 19.86
CA LYS A 100 -6.94 3.75 20.59
C LYS A 100 -7.55 5.09 21.00
N TYR A 101 -8.47 5.62 20.19
CA TYR A 101 -9.14 6.90 20.41
C TYR A 101 -9.94 6.89 21.71
N GLN A 102 -10.59 5.77 22.04
CA GLN A 102 -11.32 5.59 23.30
C GLN A 102 -10.45 5.73 24.56
N ARG A 103 -9.13 5.59 24.43
CA ARG A 103 -8.18 5.57 25.55
C ARG A 103 -7.26 6.78 25.59
N THR A 104 -7.38 7.70 24.63
CA THR A 104 -6.47 8.84 24.54
C THR A 104 -6.93 9.98 25.44
N THR A 105 -5.98 10.63 26.11
CA THR A 105 -6.24 11.81 26.95
C THR A 105 -6.36 13.10 26.14
N SER A 106 -5.89 13.13 24.90
CA SER A 106 -5.95 14.28 24.00
C SER A 106 -6.60 13.94 22.64
N PRO A 107 -7.93 13.85 22.56
CA PRO A 107 -8.64 13.35 21.37
C PRO A 107 -8.38 14.17 20.11
N ALA A 108 -8.32 15.51 20.21
CA ALA A 108 -8.09 16.40 19.08
C ALA A 108 -6.71 16.18 18.44
N THR A 109 -5.64 16.13 19.26
CA THR A 109 -4.28 15.85 18.78
C THR A 109 -4.19 14.48 18.12
N TYR A 110 -4.84 13.48 18.72
CA TYR A 110 -4.83 12.12 18.19
C TYR A 110 -5.56 12.01 16.84
N LEU A 111 -6.71 12.69 16.68
CA LEU A 111 -7.42 12.79 15.41
C LEU A 111 -6.59 13.49 14.34
N PHE A 112 -5.94 14.61 14.68
CA PHE A 112 -5.06 15.32 13.76
C PHE A 112 -3.92 14.42 13.26
N LEU A 113 -3.23 13.74 14.19
CA LEU A 113 -2.14 12.81 13.84
C LEU A 113 -2.63 11.65 12.98
N TYR A 114 -3.82 11.12 13.24
CA TYR A 114 -4.44 10.08 12.42
C TYR A 114 -4.68 10.55 10.98
N VAL A 115 -5.33 11.71 10.81
CA VAL A 115 -5.61 12.28 9.49
C VAL A 115 -4.30 12.60 8.76
N PHE A 116 -3.36 13.26 9.43
CA PHE A 116 -2.06 13.62 8.87
C PHE A 116 -1.26 12.39 8.43
N SER A 117 -1.21 11.35 9.27
CA SER A 117 -0.47 10.11 8.95
C SER A 117 -1.11 9.35 7.79
N ASN A 118 -2.44 9.26 7.73
CA ASN A 118 -3.12 8.63 6.59
C ASN A 118 -2.90 9.43 5.30
N LEU A 119 -2.93 10.76 5.37
CA LEU A 119 -2.64 11.59 4.21
C LEU A 119 -1.20 11.37 3.74
N LEU A 120 -0.22 11.37 4.65
CA LEU A 120 1.19 11.31 4.31
C LEU A 120 1.65 9.92 3.84
N PHE A 121 1.19 8.85 4.50
CA PHE A 121 1.73 7.50 4.30
C PHE A 121 0.81 6.57 3.51
N VAL A 122 -0.44 6.97 3.25
CA VAL A 122 -1.45 6.07 2.65
C VAL A 122 -2.05 6.75 1.41
N VAL A 123 -2.81 7.81 1.60
CA VAL A 123 -3.57 8.47 0.53
C VAL A 123 -2.67 9.25 -0.42
N GLY A 124 -1.80 10.12 0.12
CA GLY A 124 -0.93 10.99 -0.66
C GLY A 124 -0.03 10.23 -1.64
N PRO A 125 0.70 9.20 -1.20
CA PRO A 125 1.52 8.37 -2.08
C PRO A 125 0.70 7.71 -3.20
N VAL A 126 -0.47 7.14 -2.90
CA VAL A 126 -1.30 6.48 -3.91
C VAL A 126 -1.91 7.49 -4.89
N VAL A 127 -2.31 8.68 -4.43
CA VAL A 127 -2.75 9.77 -5.31
C VAL A 127 -1.63 10.19 -6.25
N LEU A 128 -0.40 10.34 -5.76
CA LEU A 128 0.77 10.69 -6.56
C LEU A 128 1.08 9.62 -7.63
N ILE A 129 1.04 8.34 -7.25
CA ILE A 129 1.22 7.20 -8.17
C ILE A 129 0.13 7.19 -9.24
N ASN A 130 -1.14 7.40 -8.87
CA ASN A 130 -2.25 7.46 -9.82
C ASN A 130 -2.21 8.71 -10.71
N TYR A 131 -1.74 9.85 -10.21
CA TYR A 131 -1.61 11.08 -10.99
C TYR A 131 -0.53 10.95 -12.06
N PHE A 132 0.59 10.32 -11.72
CA PHE A 132 1.66 9.98 -12.66
C PHE A 132 1.45 8.62 -13.34
N LYS A 133 0.20 8.16 -13.44
CA LYS A 133 -0.15 6.92 -14.10
C LYS A 133 0.33 6.95 -15.54
N HIS A 134 1.37 6.17 -15.80
CA HIS A 134 1.81 5.92 -17.15
C HIS A 134 0.88 4.94 -17.83
N ILE A 135 0.55 5.23 -19.08
CA ILE A 135 -0.03 4.26 -20.00
C ILE A 135 1.13 3.76 -20.86
N PRO A 136 1.68 2.56 -20.58
CA PRO A 136 2.75 2.03 -21.42
C PRO A 136 2.24 1.85 -22.86
N ALA A 137 3.06 2.28 -23.83
CA ALA A 137 3.00 1.72 -25.17
C ALA A 137 3.40 0.23 -25.06
N LYS A 138 2.85 -0.64 -25.94
CA LYS A 138 3.00 -2.11 -25.86
C LYS A 138 4.40 -2.54 -25.35
N SER A 139 4.43 -2.99 -24.10
CA SER A 139 5.51 -3.69 -23.39
C SER A 139 6.92 -3.54 -23.99
N GLU A 140 7.63 -2.47 -23.61
CA GLU A 140 9.06 -2.33 -23.94
C GLU A 140 9.88 -3.45 -23.29
N ILE A 141 9.49 -3.93 -22.10
CA ILE A 141 10.18 -5.03 -21.39
C ILE A 141 10.01 -6.40 -22.07
N GLU A 142 8.88 -6.67 -22.73
CA GLU A 142 8.63 -7.94 -23.45
C GLU A 142 9.36 -8.00 -24.81
N ASN A 143 9.98 -6.90 -25.22
CA ASN A 143 10.83 -6.80 -26.41
C ASN A 143 12.34 -6.74 -26.08
N ILE A 144 12.72 -6.70 -24.80
CA ILE A 144 14.11 -6.86 -24.38
C ILE A 144 14.53 -8.31 -24.71
N GLY A 145 15.40 -8.46 -25.72
CA GLY A 145 15.85 -9.75 -26.24
C GLY A 145 15.16 -10.25 -27.52
N LYS A 146 14.24 -9.49 -28.12
CA LYS A 146 13.65 -9.80 -29.44
C LYS A 146 14.31 -9.08 -30.61
N HIS A 147 15.26 -8.19 -30.35
CA HIS A 147 16.14 -7.69 -31.39
C HIS A 147 17.20 -8.75 -31.64
N ASN A 148 16.99 -9.54 -32.70
CA ASN A 148 18.07 -10.27 -33.34
C ASN A 148 19.00 -9.21 -33.95
N ASP A 149 20.08 -8.88 -33.24
CA ASP A 149 21.33 -8.51 -33.92
C ASP A 149 21.94 -9.77 -34.56
#